data_AF-A0A2R6PPZ0-F1
#
_entry.id   AF-A0A2R6PPZ0-F1
#
_cell.length_a   1.000
_cell.length_b   1.000
_cell.length_c   1.000
_cell.angle_alpha   90.00
_cell.angle_beta   90.00
_cell.angle_gamma   90.00
#
_symmetry.space_group_name_H-M   'P 1'
#
loop_
_entity.id
_entity.type
_entity.pdbx_description
1 polymer ?
#
loop_
_entity_poly.entity_id
_entity_poly.type
_entity_poly.pdbx_seq_one_letter_code
_entity_poly.pdbx_strand_id
1 'polypeptide(L)'
;MDEWKLAMALLLTLSALRTSSSYRYASDDLRIDCGSSLDQTKPQPETYLKWKTDENFIKTGQNKLLPTNHTPAQLNTLRFFPKGRKNCYSLPLFTQYYKFLFRAGFLYDNYDGLSKPPSFHLEIDGHFWANVMTSLSEEPVFHEFLYIIQEKQATVCLVRTNDDEVPFISSLEATAQLSDSYKFVDNKTALYLHSRINYGAKKNVEQTIGSLDECCNRIWKSKTMPNYLNIHSETVPDGYLFYENTPPWPVMAYAIQAHNVTESIYLTVDLSPKTAVKAYLVLYFMDPIRRFPPNQTSSVEIYVDSVKLAVKDVPTFGSYEDMYHVATLFPVWVGGSVANVTISPAEGSTMGPILNAMEVFSAVDVSEGGRFSDFSALLIVFLHLLFLCLNCCK
;
A
#
# COMPACT_ATOMS: atom_id res chain seq x y z
N MET A 1 -2.63 54.63 30.69
CA MET A 1 -1.81 53.40 30.55
C MET A 1 -2.39 52.68 29.35
N ASP A 2 -1.99 53.14 28.16
CA ASP A 2 -2.95 53.29 27.07
C ASP A 2 -2.81 52.22 26.00
N GLU A 3 -3.96 51.82 25.49
CA GLU A 3 -4.30 50.57 24.80
C GLU A 3 -3.40 50.18 23.62
N TRP A 4 -2.62 51.11 23.07
CA TRP A 4 -1.68 50.84 21.99
C TRP A 4 -0.52 49.92 22.41
N LYS A 5 -0.14 49.91 23.71
CA LYS A 5 0.90 48.99 24.22
C LYS A 5 0.40 47.54 24.38
N LEU A 6 -0.90 47.33 24.67
CA LEU A 6 -1.50 45.99 24.67
C LEU A 6 -1.67 45.47 23.24
N ALA A 7 -2.02 46.33 22.28
CA ALA A 7 -2.14 45.95 20.87
C ALA A 7 -0.79 45.52 20.26
N MET A 8 0.32 46.21 20.61
CA MET A 8 1.67 45.84 20.18
C MET A 8 2.18 44.56 20.86
N ALA A 9 1.79 44.31 22.12
CA ALA A 9 2.11 43.04 22.79
C ALA A 9 1.35 41.86 22.18
N LEU A 10 0.06 42.04 21.81
CA LEU A 10 -0.70 41.00 21.11
C LEU A 10 -0.13 40.71 19.71
N LEU A 11 0.28 41.73 18.96
CA LEU A 11 0.88 41.58 17.63
C LEU A 11 2.27 40.91 17.66
N LEU A 12 3.04 41.07 18.75
CA LEU A 12 4.32 40.38 18.96
C LEU A 12 4.17 38.97 19.58
N THR A 13 3.02 38.64 20.17
CA THR A 13 2.70 37.24 20.53
C THR A 13 2.09 36.44 19.37
N LEU A 14 1.47 37.12 18.40
CA LEU A 14 0.98 36.51 17.14
C LEU A 14 2.11 36.15 16.16
N SER A 15 3.34 36.61 16.38
CA SER A 15 4.52 36.22 15.58
C SER A 15 5.27 35.00 16.14
N ALA A 16 4.82 34.40 17.25
CA ALA A 16 5.35 33.13 17.77
C ALA A 16 4.44 31.93 17.51
N LEU A 17 3.25 32.10 16.90
CA LEU A 17 2.53 31.01 16.22
C LEU A 17 2.99 30.91 14.76
N ARG A 18 4.29 30.76 14.56
CA ARG A 18 4.72 29.75 13.61
C ARG A 18 4.91 28.50 14.43
N THR A 19 3.83 27.71 14.58
CA THR A 19 4.07 26.28 14.53
C THR A 19 4.64 26.03 13.15
N SER A 20 5.95 26.13 13.03
CA SER A 20 6.68 25.22 12.16
C SER A 20 6.13 23.85 12.53
N SER A 21 5.20 23.34 11.72
CA SER A 21 4.94 21.91 11.62
C SER A 21 6.27 21.31 11.19
N SER A 22 7.13 21.14 12.17
CA SER A 22 8.43 20.51 12.05
C SER A 22 8.12 19.07 11.69
N TYR A 23 8.31 18.75 10.41
CA TYR A 23 8.70 17.45 9.87
C TYR A 23 8.26 16.26 10.73
N ARG A 24 7.09 15.68 10.44
CA ARG A 24 6.67 14.41 11.02
C ARG A 24 7.55 13.29 10.42
N TYR A 25 8.29 12.58 11.29
CA TYR A 25 8.95 11.27 11.11
C TYR A 25 9.79 10.97 9.85
N ALA A 26 10.22 11.98 9.07
CA ALA A 26 11.15 11.76 7.96
C ALA A 26 12.56 11.27 8.39
N SER A 27 12.86 11.13 9.70
CA SER A 27 14.17 10.65 10.16
C SER A 27 14.43 9.19 9.80
N ASP A 28 13.38 8.38 9.70
CA ASP A 28 13.50 6.92 9.57
C ASP A 28 13.19 6.42 8.16
N ASP A 29 12.70 7.31 7.30
CA ASP A 29 12.45 7.02 5.90
C ASP A 29 13.77 6.83 5.13
N LEU A 30 13.80 5.79 4.32
CA LEU A 30 14.88 5.52 3.39
C LEU A 30 14.32 5.39 1.98
N ARG A 31 14.88 6.15 1.04
CA ARG A 31 14.53 6.09 -0.38
C ARG A 31 15.81 5.99 -1.19
N ILE A 32 15.91 4.94 -2.00
CA ILE A 32 17.10 4.57 -2.75
C ILE A 32 16.76 4.55 -4.24
N ASP A 33 17.49 5.36 -5.00
CA ASP A 33 17.44 5.44 -6.47
C ASP A 33 18.52 4.48 -7.00
N CYS A 34 18.08 3.29 -7.42
CA CYS A 34 18.97 2.18 -7.71
C CYS A 34 19.66 2.39 -9.06
N GLY A 35 20.99 2.23 -9.09
CA GLY A 35 21.77 2.46 -10.29
C GLY A 35 22.12 3.93 -10.57
N SER A 36 21.57 4.87 -9.81
CA SER A 36 21.90 6.29 -9.93
C SER A 36 23.32 6.59 -9.45
N SER A 37 24.05 7.39 -10.23
CA SER A 37 25.36 7.95 -9.84
C SER A 37 25.23 9.35 -9.23
N LEU A 38 24.01 9.90 -9.16
CA LEU A 38 23.75 11.23 -8.68
C LEU A 38 23.06 11.12 -7.32
N ASP A 39 23.81 11.39 -6.26
CA ASP A 39 23.19 11.54 -4.95
C ASP A 39 22.32 12.79 -4.98
N GLN A 40 21.01 12.61 -4.93
CA GLN A 40 20.05 13.70 -4.95
C GLN A 40 20.02 14.34 -3.57
N THR A 41 21.12 15.04 -3.24
CA THR A 41 21.33 15.74 -1.98
C THR A 41 20.33 16.87 -1.78
N LYS A 42 19.74 17.37 -2.87
CA LYS A 42 18.63 18.32 -2.87
C LYS A 42 17.32 17.57 -3.15
N PRO A 43 16.25 17.87 -2.39
CA PRO A 43 14.92 17.35 -2.67
C PRO A 43 14.53 17.61 -4.13
N GLN A 44 13.94 16.63 -4.82
CA GLN A 44 13.48 16.87 -6.19
C GLN A 44 12.42 17.99 -6.18
N PRO A 45 12.45 18.94 -7.12
CA PRO A 45 11.53 20.08 -7.11
C PRO A 45 10.05 19.70 -7.12
N GLU A 46 9.72 18.53 -7.69
CA GLU A 46 8.35 18.05 -7.86
C GLU A 46 7.81 17.33 -6.62
N THR A 47 8.66 16.63 -5.86
CA THR A 47 8.24 15.77 -4.74
C THR A 47 8.78 16.21 -3.39
N TYR A 48 9.80 17.08 -3.36
CA TYR A 48 10.62 17.41 -2.20
C TYR A 48 11.07 16.18 -1.37
N LEU A 49 11.15 15.01 -1.99
CA LEU A 49 11.70 13.81 -1.40
C LEU A 49 13.20 13.74 -1.68
N LYS A 50 13.95 13.22 -0.70
CA LYS A 50 15.39 12.97 -0.83
C LYS A 50 15.63 11.51 -1.19
N TRP A 51 16.23 11.29 -2.35
CA TRP A 51 16.65 9.97 -2.83
C TRP A 51 18.17 9.84 -2.69
N LYS A 52 18.62 8.68 -2.19
CA LYS A 52 20.05 8.34 -2.08
C LYS A 52 20.45 7.42 -3.21
N THR A 53 21.72 7.48 -3.62
CA THR A 53 22.29 6.40 -4.47
C THR A 53 22.37 5.09 -3.69
N ASP A 54 22.53 4.00 -4.43
CA ASP A 54 22.47 2.67 -3.86
C ASP A 54 23.83 2.07 -3.46
N GLU A 55 24.91 2.83 -3.67
CA GLU A 55 26.33 2.43 -3.48
C GLU A 55 26.69 1.99 -2.05
N ASN A 56 26.01 2.56 -1.05
CA ASN A 56 26.25 2.27 0.37
C ASN A 56 25.39 1.11 0.89
N PHE A 57 24.41 0.65 0.12
CA PHE A 57 23.45 -0.35 0.55
C PHE A 57 23.70 -1.72 -0.11
N ILE A 58 24.41 -1.76 -1.24
CA ILE A 58 24.82 -3.01 -1.91
C ILE A 58 26.19 -2.86 -2.58
N LYS A 59 26.93 -3.97 -2.74
CA LYS A 59 28.27 -3.99 -3.36
C LYS A 59 28.35 -4.75 -4.68
N THR A 60 27.31 -5.50 -5.04
CA THR A 60 27.25 -6.29 -6.27
C THR A 60 26.36 -5.60 -7.32
N GLY A 61 26.29 -6.18 -8.52
CA GLY A 61 25.48 -5.67 -9.61
C GLY A 61 26.15 -4.55 -10.42
N GLN A 62 25.45 -4.11 -11.45
CA GLN A 62 25.89 -3.10 -12.40
C GLN A 62 24.77 -2.08 -12.60
N ASN A 63 25.15 -0.82 -12.83
CA ASN A 63 24.21 0.28 -13.02
C ASN A 63 23.86 0.42 -14.49
N LYS A 64 22.63 0.84 -14.77
CA LYS A 64 22.16 1.13 -16.12
C LYS A 64 21.25 2.37 -16.10
N LEU A 65 21.51 3.30 -17.01
CA LEU A 65 20.58 4.36 -17.38
C LEU A 65 19.62 3.80 -18.44
N LEU A 66 18.33 4.00 -18.22
CA LEU A 66 17.28 3.59 -19.14
C LEU A 66 17.27 4.48 -20.40
N PRO A 67 16.82 3.94 -21.54
CA PRO A 67 16.80 4.69 -22.79
C PRO A 67 15.81 5.86 -22.78
N THR A 68 14.73 5.74 -22.00
CA THR A 68 13.65 6.72 -21.93
C THR A 68 13.65 7.42 -20.56
N ASN A 69 13.28 8.71 -20.55
CA ASN A 69 13.04 9.43 -19.31
C ASN A 69 11.60 9.18 -18.85
N HIS A 70 11.48 8.72 -17.62
CA HIS A 70 10.28 8.36 -16.90
C HIS A 70 10.02 9.30 -15.73
N THR A 71 8.75 9.39 -15.36
CA THR A 71 8.31 10.06 -14.14
C THR A 71 7.69 8.99 -13.22
N PRO A 72 8.14 8.86 -11.96
CA PRO A 72 9.11 9.72 -11.29
C PRO A 72 10.58 9.38 -11.64
N ALA A 73 11.48 10.36 -11.53
CA ALA A 73 12.83 10.29 -12.11
C ALA A 73 13.74 9.18 -11.55
N GLN A 74 13.46 8.67 -10.34
CA GLN A 74 14.16 7.52 -9.76
C GLN A 74 13.90 6.19 -10.50
N LEU A 75 13.04 6.20 -11.51
CA LEU A 75 12.85 5.06 -12.41
C LEU A 75 13.75 5.13 -13.64
N ASN A 76 14.50 6.22 -13.85
CA ASN A 76 15.39 6.38 -15.00
C ASN A 76 16.66 5.54 -14.93
N THR A 77 16.99 5.03 -13.74
CA THR A 77 18.12 4.15 -13.53
C THR A 77 17.67 2.84 -12.91
N LEU A 78 18.47 1.80 -13.14
CA LEU A 78 18.35 0.54 -12.43
C LEU A 78 19.72 -0.04 -12.11
N ARG A 79 19.75 -0.90 -11.10
CA ARG A 79 20.86 -1.83 -10.86
C ARG A 79 20.41 -3.24 -11.23
N PHE A 80 21.21 -3.94 -12.03
CA PHE A 80 20.97 -5.32 -12.42
C PHE A 80 22.07 -6.27 -11.95
N PHE A 81 21.74 -7.54 -11.75
CA PHE A 81 22.60 -8.54 -11.10
C PHE A 81 22.86 -9.74 -12.01
N PRO A 82 23.83 -9.65 -12.95
CA PRO A 82 24.12 -10.73 -13.89
C PRO A 82 24.86 -11.90 -13.23
N LYS A 83 25.37 -11.73 -12.01
CA LYS A 83 26.07 -12.77 -11.23
C LYS A 83 25.43 -12.93 -9.85
N GLY A 84 25.59 -14.12 -9.28
CA GLY A 84 25.09 -14.47 -7.95
C GLY A 84 23.62 -14.88 -7.99
N ARG A 85 23.27 -15.92 -7.21
CA ARG A 85 21.88 -16.36 -7.08
C ARG A 85 21.03 -15.47 -6.17
N LYS A 86 21.65 -14.79 -5.22
CA LYS A 86 20.97 -13.93 -4.24
C LYS A 86 21.81 -12.68 -4.02
N ASN A 87 21.22 -11.52 -4.24
CA ASN A 87 21.86 -10.21 -4.10
C ASN A 87 21.03 -9.37 -3.13
N CYS A 88 21.65 -8.89 -2.05
CA CYS A 88 20.93 -8.31 -0.92
C CYS A 88 21.37 -6.88 -0.63
N TYR A 89 20.38 -6.00 -0.54
CA TYR A 89 20.51 -4.66 0.01
C TYR A 89 20.46 -4.72 1.54
N SER A 90 21.38 -4.02 2.17
CA SER A 90 21.40 -3.78 3.61
C SER A 90 20.84 -2.39 3.87
N LEU A 91 19.65 -2.30 4.48
CA LEU A 91 18.94 -1.05 4.75
C LEU A 91 19.09 -0.66 6.22
N PRO A 92 19.93 0.32 6.59
CA PRO A 92 20.00 0.81 7.95
C PRO A 92 18.73 1.63 8.27
N LEU A 93 18.05 1.27 9.37
CA LEU A 93 16.81 1.89 9.82
C LEU A 93 17.00 2.31 11.28
N PHE A 94 16.65 3.54 11.66
CA PHE A 94 17.07 4.09 12.96
C PHE A 94 16.32 3.51 14.17
N THR A 95 15.16 2.91 13.93
CA THR A 95 14.28 2.33 14.95
C THR A 95 14.17 0.82 14.76
N GLN A 96 13.99 0.07 15.85
CA GLN A 96 13.75 -1.37 15.87
C GLN A 96 12.33 -1.66 16.35
N TYR A 97 11.79 -2.85 16.06
CA TYR A 97 10.40 -3.23 16.39
C TYR A 97 9.38 -2.21 15.87
N TYR A 98 9.67 -1.63 14.71
CA TYR A 98 8.87 -0.58 14.12
C TYR A 98 8.33 -1.00 12.75
N LYS A 99 7.15 -0.48 12.42
CA LYS A 99 6.40 -0.85 11.23
C LYS A 99 6.80 0.02 10.06
N PHE A 100 7.20 -0.61 8.98
CA PHE A 100 7.56 0.06 7.75
C PHE A 100 6.70 -0.44 6.60
N LEU A 101 6.36 0.47 5.70
CA LEU A 101 5.95 0.15 4.35
C LEU A 101 7.22 0.08 3.50
N PHE A 102 7.58 -1.13 3.08
CA PHE A 102 8.62 -1.33 2.08
C PHE A 102 8.00 -1.29 0.70
N ARG A 103 8.64 -0.59 -0.23
CA ARG A 103 8.27 -0.59 -1.65
C ARG A 103 9.50 -0.87 -2.51
N ALA A 104 9.41 -1.89 -3.37
CA ALA A 104 10.40 -2.14 -4.41
C ALA A 104 9.78 -1.85 -5.79
N GLY A 105 10.46 -1.02 -6.59
CA GLY A 105 10.04 -0.62 -7.92
C GLY A 105 10.92 -1.23 -9.01
N PHE A 106 10.26 -1.68 -10.08
CA PHE A 106 10.88 -2.37 -11.20
C PHE A 106 10.37 -1.79 -12.52
N LEU A 107 11.25 -1.19 -13.30
CA LEU A 107 10.99 -0.78 -14.67
C LEU A 107 12.03 -1.40 -15.61
N TYR A 108 11.61 -2.34 -16.46
CA TYR A 108 12.51 -3.08 -17.34
C TYR A 108 12.98 -2.22 -18.51
N ASP A 109 12.06 -1.53 -19.19
CA ASP A 109 12.30 -0.64 -20.35
C ASP A 109 13.29 -1.20 -21.37
N ASN A 110 13.28 -2.53 -21.54
CA ASN A 110 14.20 -3.27 -22.40
C ASN A 110 15.68 -2.86 -22.24
N TYR A 111 16.14 -2.62 -21.00
CA TYR A 111 17.45 -2.02 -20.73
C TYR A 111 18.65 -2.80 -21.30
N ASP A 112 18.47 -4.11 -21.52
CA ASP A 112 19.47 -5.04 -22.07
C ASP A 112 19.30 -5.32 -23.57
N GLY A 113 18.23 -4.81 -24.20
CA GLY A 113 17.93 -5.01 -25.61
C GLY A 113 17.48 -6.42 -25.99
N LEU A 114 17.14 -7.27 -25.02
CA LEU A 114 16.77 -8.67 -25.27
C LEU A 114 15.27 -8.89 -25.49
N SER A 115 14.44 -7.90 -25.19
CA SER A 115 12.97 -7.97 -25.24
C SER A 115 12.42 -9.17 -24.45
N LYS A 116 13.11 -9.57 -23.38
CA LYS A 116 12.80 -10.74 -22.55
C LYS A 116 12.76 -10.31 -21.07
N PRO A 117 11.64 -9.72 -20.62
CA PRO A 117 11.51 -9.27 -19.24
C PRO A 117 11.69 -10.45 -18.25
N PRO A 118 12.60 -10.34 -17.27
CA PRO A 118 12.89 -11.43 -16.34
C PRO A 118 11.82 -11.57 -15.24
N SER A 119 11.71 -12.77 -14.68
CA SER A 119 11.04 -13.01 -13.39
C SER A 119 12.02 -13.49 -12.34
N PHE A 120 11.79 -13.14 -11.06
CA PHE A 120 12.67 -13.50 -9.95
C PHE A 120 11.96 -13.29 -8.62
N HIS A 121 12.49 -13.84 -7.53
CA HIS A 121 11.91 -13.64 -6.21
C HIS A 121 12.48 -12.41 -5.49
N LEU A 122 11.64 -11.81 -4.66
CA LEU A 122 11.98 -10.75 -3.72
C LEU A 122 11.79 -11.28 -2.30
N GLU A 123 12.75 -11.00 -1.43
CA GLU A 123 12.71 -11.38 -0.02
C GLU A 123 13.05 -10.19 0.89
N ILE A 124 12.52 -10.21 2.10
CA ILE A 124 12.90 -9.30 3.19
C ILE A 124 13.26 -10.11 4.44
N ASP A 125 14.44 -9.89 5.01
CA ASP A 125 15.01 -10.64 6.15
C ASP A 125 14.97 -12.17 5.98
N GLY A 126 15.02 -12.64 4.72
CA GLY A 126 14.92 -14.05 4.36
C GLY A 126 13.50 -14.62 4.29
N HIS A 127 12.48 -13.78 4.49
CA HIS A 127 11.08 -14.12 4.23
C HIS A 127 10.70 -13.78 2.79
N PHE A 128 9.89 -14.65 2.17
CA PHE A 128 9.35 -14.39 0.84
C PHE A 128 8.45 -13.15 0.86
N TRP A 129 8.77 -12.19 0.01
CA TRP A 129 7.97 -10.99 -0.20
C TRP A 129 7.10 -11.17 -1.45
N ALA A 130 7.70 -11.39 -2.61
CA ALA A 130 6.98 -11.44 -3.88
C ALA A 130 7.68 -12.28 -4.95
N ASN A 131 6.90 -12.76 -5.92
CA ASN A 131 7.42 -13.15 -7.23
C ASN A 131 7.32 -11.93 -8.15
N VAL A 132 8.46 -11.36 -8.52
CA VAL A 132 8.53 -10.20 -9.39
C VAL A 132 8.36 -10.68 -10.82
N MET A 133 7.27 -10.24 -11.44
CA MET A 133 6.99 -10.50 -12.86
C MET A 133 7.03 -9.17 -13.59
N THR A 134 8.07 -8.95 -14.38
CA THR A 134 8.25 -7.71 -15.14
C THR A 134 7.66 -7.84 -16.54
N SER A 135 7.56 -6.73 -17.27
CA SER A 135 6.97 -6.73 -18.60
C SER A 135 7.70 -5.74 -19.52
N LEU A 136 7.34 -5.75 -20.81
CA LEU A 136 7.77 -4.73 -21.78
C LEU A 136 7.00 -3.41 -21.65
N SER A 137 6.03 -3.33 -20.73
CA SER A 137 5.32 -2.09 -20.46
C SER A 137 6.27 -1.03 -19.88
N GLU A 138 6.03 0.23 -20.24
CA GLU A 138 6.66 1.40 -19.61
C GLU A 138 6.05 1.68 -18.22
N GLU A 139 4.98 0.98 -17.82
CA GLU A 139 4.42 1.08 -16.49
C GLU A 139 5.28 0.32 -15.47
N PRO A 140 5.74 0.99 -14.39
CA PRO A 140 6.54 0.34 -13.36
C PRO A 140 5.72 -0.68 -12.56
N VAL A 141 6.37 -1.80 -12.23
CA VAL A 141 5.83 -2.78 -11.29
C VAL A 141 6.31 -2.41 -9.89
N PHE A 142 5.37 -2.19 -8.97
CA PHE A 142 5.66 -1.95 -7.56
C PHE A 142 5.15 -3.11 -6.71
N HIS A 143 5.99 -3.59 -5.82
CA HIS A 143 5.58 -4.48 -4.73
C HIS A 143 5.66 -3.72 -3.41
N GLU A 144 4.60 -3.79 -2.62
CA GLU A 144 4.51 -3.16 -1.30
C GLU A 144 4.34 -4.22 -0.19
N PHE A 145 5.06 -4.02 0.91
CA PHE A 145 5.05 -4.93 2.07
C PHE A 145 5.04 -4.14 3.37
N LEU A 146 4.01 -4.33 4.18
CA LEU A 146 4.00 -3.85 5.56
C LEU A 146 4.65 -4.90 6.44
N TYR A 147 5.76 -4.52 7.08
CA TYR A 147 6.57 -5.43 7.87
C TYR A 147 7.14 -4.71 9.09
N ILE A 148 7.16 -5.42 10.22
CA ILE A 148 7.78 -4.94 11.46
C ILE A 148 9.19 -5.50 11.51
N ILE A 149 10.17 -4.63 11.37
CA ILE A 149 11.58 -5.01 11.50
C ILE A 149 11.92 -5.34 12.95
N GLN A 150 12.75 -6.35 13.16
CA GLN A 150 13.17 -6.75 14.52
C GLN A 150 14.41 -5.98 14.99
N GLU A 151 15.25 -5.59 14.04
CA GLU A 151 16.52 -4.91 14.28
C GLU A 151 16.51 -3.51 13.67
N LYS A 152 17.56 -2.71 13.93
CA LYS A 152 17.80 -1.41 13.28
C LYS A 152 18.30 -1.52 11.84
N GLN A 153 17.88 -2.58 11.15
CA GLN A 153 18.28 -2.91 9.81
C GLN A 153 17.24 -3.85 9.20
N ALA A 154 17.02 -3.73 7.90
CA ALA A 154 16.33 -4.74 7.10
C ALA A 154 17.23 -5.18 5.94
N THR A 155 17.11 -6.43 5.52
CA THR A 155 17.81 -6.96 4.36
C THR A 155 16.81 -7.29 3.25
N VAL A 156 16.89 -6.62 2.11
CA VAL A 156 16.02 -6.89 0.96
C VAL A 156 16.84 -7.60 -0.12
N CYS A 157 16.41 -8.80 -0.51
CA CYS A 157 17.16 -9.63 -1.45
C CYS A 157 16.40 -9.90 -2.74
N LEU A 158 17.10 -9.74 -3.87
CA LEU A 158 16.66 -10.24 -5.16
C LEU A 158 17.27 -11.63 -5.38
N VAL A 159 16.40 -12.63 -5.57
CA VAL A 159 16.79 -14.03 -5.70
C VAL A 159 16.46 -14.53 -7.10
N ARG A 160 17.50 -14.88 -7.84
CA ARG A 160 17.41 -15.44 -9.18
C ARG A 160 16.74 -16.81 -9.13
N THR A 161 15.70 -16.97 -9.94
CA THR A 161 14.94 -18.22 -10.13
C THR A 161 15.54 -19.11 -11.22
N ASN A 162 15.97 -18.52 -12.34
CA ASN A 162 16.60 -19.22 -13.46
C ASN A 162 17.84 -18.48 -13.96
N ASP A 163 18.79 -19.19 -14.56
CA ASP A 163 20.08 -18.61 -14.99
C ASP A 163 19.95 -17.51 -16.05
N ASP A 164 18.91 -17.59 -16.90
CA ASP A 164 18.59 -16.61 -17.94
C ASP A 164 17.75 -15.42 -17.44
N GLU A 165 17.35 -15.41 -16.16
CA GLU A 165 16.52 -14.36 -15.58
C GLU A 165 17.36 -13.47 -14.67
N VAL A 166 17.87 -12.37 -15.24
CA VAL A 166 18.73 -11.43 -14.51
C VAL A 166 17.90 -10.52 -13.62
N PRO A 167 18.01 -10.59 -12.28
CA PRO A 167 17.26 -9.70 -11.41
C PRO A 167 17.76 -8.26 -11.55
N PHE A 168 16.85 -7.30 -11.39
CA PHE A 168 17.17 -5.88 -11.36
C PHE A 168 16.22 -5.13 -10.42
N ILE A 169 16.55 -3.90 -10.05
CA ILE A 169 15.70 -3.02 -9.25
C ILE A 169 15.94 -1.56 -9.64
N SER A 170 14.87 -0.77 -9.70
CA SER A 170 14.92 0.66 -10.07
C SER A 170 14.82 1.55 -8.82
N SER A 171 13.96 1.19 -7.87
CA SER A 171 13.82 1.94 -6.62
C SER A 171 13.56 1.03 -5.43
N LEU A 172 14.02 1.47 -4.25
CA LEU A 172 13.76 0.79 -2.99
C LEU A 172 13.48 1.80 -1.88
N GLU A 173 12.31 1.67 -1.26
CA GLU A 173 11.83 2.57 -0.21
C GLU A 173 11.50 1.79 1.05
N ALA A 174 11.73 2.42 2.21
CA ALA A 174 11.20 2.04 3.50
C ALA A 174 10.63 3.29 4.15
N THR A 175 9.32 3.33 4.35
CA THR A 175 8.62 4.46 4.98
C THR A 175 8.04 4.06 6.31
N ALA A 176 8.42 4.77 7.36
CA ALA A 176 7.92 4.54 8.71
C ALA A 176 6.40 4.76 8.74
N GLN A 177 5.66 3.80 9.30
CA GLN A 177 4.20 3.89 9.41
C GLN A 177 3.79 4.36 10.81
N LEU A 178 2.58 4.90 10.93
CA LEU A 178 2.01 5.21 12.24
C LEU A 178 1.82 3.90 13.04
N SER A 179 2.10 3.95 14.34
CA SER A 179 2.07 2.75 15.20
C SER A 179 0.68 2.07 15.23
N ASP A 180 -0.38 2.87 15.13
CA ASP A 180 -1.79 2.50 15.18
C ASP A 180 -2.41 2.16 13.82
N SER A 181 -1.71 2.43 12.70
CA SER A 181 -2.17 1.98 11.38
C SER A 181 -2.05 0.46 11.25
N TYR A 182 -2.97 -0.20 10.55
CA TYR A 182 -2.92 -1.65 10.32
C TYR A 182 -2.80 -2.47 11.62
N LYS A 183 -3.76 -2.32 12.54
CA LYS A 183 -3.72 -2.82 13.93
C LYS A 183 -3.54 -4.34 14.13
N PHE A 184 -3.74 -5.17 13.10
CA PHE A 184 -3.52 -6.63 13.20
C PHE A 184 -2.17 -7.09 12.63
N VAL A 185 -1.29 -6.15 12.26
CA VAL A 185 0.11 -6.45 11.91
C VAL A 185 0.91 -6.57 13.20
N ASP A 186 1.53 -7.73 13.41
CA ASP A 186 2.39 -8.05 14.54
C ASP A 186 3.76 -8.56 14.07
N ASN A 187 4.62 -8.99 15.00
CA ASN A 187 5.96 -9.49 14.68
C ASN A 187 5.98 -10.85 13.96
N LYS A 188 4.81 -11.48 13.73
CA LYS A 188 4.68 -12.75 13.02
C LYS A 188 3.90 -12.61 11.71
N THR A 189 3.31 -11.45 11.45
CA THR A 189 2.41 -11.22 10.34
C THR A 189 2.85 -9.99 9.56
N ALA A 190 3.23 -10.18 8.31
CA ALA A 190 3.43 -9.10 7.34
C ALA A 190 2.23 -9.00 6.40
N LEU A 191 2.02 -7.85 5.75
CA LEU A 191 0.99 -7.68 4.74
C LEU A 191 1.60 -7.38 3.38
N TYR A 192 1.30 -8.22 2.40
CA TYR A 192 1.60 -7.97 0.99
C TYR A 192 0.39 -7.30 0.32
N LEU A 193 0.60 -6.13 -0.28
CA LEU A 193 -0.47 -5.38 -0.95
C LEU A 193 -0.77 -5.98 -2.33
N HIS A 194 -2.07 -6.21 -2.60
CA HIS A 194 -2.56 -6.55 -3.94
C HIS A 194 -3.15 -5.34 -4.65
N SER A 195 -3.96 -4.55 -3.94
CA SER A 195 -4.54 -3.33 -4.51
C SER A 195 -4.88 -2.30 -3.44
N ARG A 196 -4.79 -1.03 -3.81
CA ARG A 196 -5.22 0.13 -3.03
C ARG A 196 -5.96 1.08 -3.96
N ILE A 197 -7.28 1.08 -3.87
CA ILE A 197 -8.17 1.72 -4.86
C ILE A 197 -8.98 2.83 -4.21
N ASN A 198 -8.96 4.01 -4.83
CA ASN A 198 -9.85 5.13 -4.56
C ASN A 198 -11.01 5.10 -5.58
N TYR A 199 -12.19 4.66 -5.15
CA TYR A 199 -13.34 4.45 -6.01
C TYR A 199 -14.08 5.77 -6.30
N GLY A 200 -14.55 5.92 -7.52
CA GLY A 200 -15.22 7.14 -7.99
C GLY A 200 -14.25 8.23 -8.46
N ALA A 201 -12.96 8.13 -8.09
CA ALA A 201 -11.92 9.04 -8.53
C ALA A 201 -11.53 8.85 -10.00
N LYS A 202 -11.14 9.94 -10.66
CA LYS A 202 -10.66 9.98 -12.06
C LYS A 202 -9.14 10.14 -12.19
N LYS A 203 -8.49 10.53 -11.09
CA LYS A 203 -7.06 10.77 -11.01
C LYS A 203 -6.54 10.11 -9.75
N ASN A 204 -5.34 9.57 -9.83
CA ASN A 204 -4.70 9.01 -8.65
C ASN A 204 -4.44 10.11 -7.61
N VAL A 205 -4.26 9.71 -6.36
CA VAL A 205 -4.13 10.67 -5.26
C VAL A 205 -2.88 11.51 -5.42
N GLU A 206 -1.75 10.94 -5.85
CA GLU A 206 -0.49 11.66 -6.10
C GLU A 206 -0.56 12.70 -7.22
N GLN A 207 -1.59 12.63 -8.09
CA GLN A 207 -1.87 13.63 -9.12
C GLN A 207 -2.81 14.75 -8.61
N THR A 208 -3.40 14.57 -7.43
CA THR A 208 -4.38 15.47 -6.82
C THR A 208 -3.76 16.25 -5.67
N ILE A 209 -2.99 15.57 -4.84
CA ILE A 209 -2.16 16.13 -3.77
C ILE A 209 -0.71 15.77 -4.06
N GLY A 210 0.22 16.65 -3.71
CA GLY A 210 1.64 16.32 -3.87
C GLY A 210 1.98 15.09 -3.03
N SER A 211 2.99 14.33 -3.42
CA SER A 211 3.46 13.13 -2.68
C SER A 211 3.80 13.39 -1.21
N LEU A 212 4.09 14.63 -0.83
CA LEU A 212 4.35 15.05 0.57
C LEU A 212 3.10 15.13 1.45
N ASP A 213 1.93 15.28 0.84
CA ASP A 213 0.67 15.43 1.56
C ASP A 213 0.07 14.06 1.94
N GLU A 214 0.54 12.98 1.30
CA GLU A 214 0.25 11.61 1.72
C GLU A 214 1.28 11.17 2.78
N CYS A 215 0.88 11.29 4.04
CA CYS A 215 1.78 11.12 5.18
C CYS A 215 2.40 9.72 5.35
N CYS A 216 1.93 8.70 4.61
CA CYS A 216 2.33 7.30 4.78
C CYS A 216 3.00 6.73 3.51
N ASN A 217 3.32 7.57 2.52
CA ASN A 217 3.87 7.19 1.22
C ASN A 217 3.05 6.08 0.54
N ARG A 218 1.72 6.11 0.58
CA ARG A 218 0.86 5.12 -0.08
C ARG A 218 0.43 5.59 -1.46
N ILE A 219 0.49 4.68 -2.44
CA ILE A 219 -0.06 4.93 -3.79
C ILE A 219 -1.51 4.48 -3.83
N TRP A 220 -2.42 5.41 -4.16
CA TRP A 220 -3.85 5.16 -4.29
C TRP A 220 -4.26 5.28 -5.75
N LYS A 221 -4.59 4.14 -6.38
CA LYS A 221 -5.03 4.10 -7.77
C LYS A 221 -6.48 4.52 -7.87
N SER A 222 -6.77 5.43 -8.78
CA SER A 222 -8.15 5.84 -9.06
C SER A 222 -8.91 4.78 -9.85
N LYS A 223 -10.21 4.64 -9.58
CA LYS A 223 -11.08 3.75 -10.34
C LYS A 223 -12.51 4.26 -10.38
N THR A 224 -12.96 4.70 -11.56
CA THR A 224 -14.38 4.91 -11.81
C THR A 224 -15.08 3.57 -12.03
N MET A 225 -16.34 3.48 -11.61
CA MET A 225 -17.16 2.28 -11.74
C MET A 225 -18.45 2.62 -12.49
N PRO A 226 -18.60 2.26 -13.78
CA PRO A 226 -19.74 2.70 -14.59
C PRO A 226 -21.08 2.10 -14.15
N ASN A 227 -21.07 1.00 -13.41
CA ASN A 227 -22.27 0.35 -12.88
C ASN A 227 -22.83 1.03 -11.61
N TYR A 228 -22.13 2.05 -11.09
CA TYR A 228 -22.51 2.77 -9.88
C TYR A 228 -22.44 4.28 -10.13
N LEU A 229 -23.08 5.06 -9.25
CA LEU A 229 -22.91 6.51 -9.22
C LEU A 229 -21.49 6.82 -8.73
N ASN A 230 -20.73 7.57 -9.51
CA ASN A 230 -19.40 8.05 -9.11
C ASN A 230 -19.58 9.46 -8.54
N ILE A 231 -19.60 9.58 -7.22
CA ILE A 231 -19.91 10.81 -6.51
C ILE A 231 -18.64 11.42 -5.92
N HIS A 232 -18.62 12.76 -5.81
CA HIS A 232 -17.49 13.48 -5.23
C HIS A 232 -17.93 14.81 -4.64
N SER A 233 -17.09 15.35 -3.77
CA SER A 233 -17.19 16.73 -3.28
C SER A 233 -16.12 17.60 -3.92
N GLU A 234 -16.50 18.82 -4.31
CA GLU A 234 -15.54 19.87 -4.65
C GLU A 234 -14.91 20.49 -3.39
N THR A 235 -15.51 20.27 -2.22
CA THR A 235 -15.00 20.80 -0.95
C THR A 235 -14.00 19.80 -0.36
N VAL A 236 -12.78 20.27 -0.13
CA VAL A 236 -11.77 19.52 0.61
C VAL A 236 -12.23 19.41 2.07
N PRO A 237 -12.32 18.21 2.66
CA PRO A 237 -12.48 18.08 4.11
C PRO A 237 -11.31 18.82 4.78
N ASP A 238 -11.59 19.93 5.46
CA ASP A 238 -10.57 20.67 6.21
C ASP A 238 -10.20 19.89 7.47
N GLY A 239 -8.90 19.80 7.76
CA GLY A 239 -8.34 19.06 8.89
C GLY A 239 -7.52 17.83 8.50
N TYR A 240 -6.48 17.58 9.30
CA TYR A 240 -5.75 16.33 9.21
C TYR A 240 -6.59 15.19 9.81
N LEU A 241 -6.98 14.24 8.96
CA LEU A 241 -7.80 13.08 9.26
C LEU A 241 -7.06 12.01 10.12
N PHE A 242 -6.62 12.35 11.34
CA PHE A 242 -5.97 11.40 12.24
C PHE A 242 -6.96 10.41 12.87
N TYR A 243 -7.36 9.40 12.10
CA TYR A 243 -8.07 8.22 12.61
C TYR A 243 -7.45 6.95 12.01
N GLU A 244 -8.11 5.79 12.19
CA GLU A 244 -7.63 4.48 11.75
C GLU A 244 -7.10 4.54 10.31
N ASN A 245 -5.82 4.20 10.14
CA ASN A 245 -5.05 4.25 8.89
C ASN A 245 -4.88 5.63 8.24
N THR A 246 -5.54 6.70 8.69
CA THR A 246 -5.32 8.10 8.26
C THR A 246 -5.24 8.24 6.73
N PRO A 247 -6.29 7.90 5.96
CA PRO A 247 -6.26 8.06 4.51
C PRO A 247 -6.16 9.55 4.16
N PRO A 248 -5.50 9.92 3.06
CA PRO A 248 -5.41 11.30 2.64
C PRO A 248 -6.79 11.82 2.21
N TRP A 249 -7.04 13.12 2.35
CA TRP A 249 -8.37 13.71 2.08
C TRP A 249 -8.96 13.39 0.69
N PRO A 250 -8.19 13.24 -0.42
CA PRO A 250 -8.78 12.91 -1.72
C PRO A 250 -9.38 11.51 -1.76
N VAL A 251 -9.04 10.63 -0.82
CA VAL A 251 -9.65 9.29 -0.72
C VAL A 251 -11.06 9.41 -0.16
N MET A 252 -11.30 10.33 0.78
CA MET A 252 -12.64 10.56 1.34
C MET A 252 -13.49 11.46 0.43
N ALA A 253 -12.88 12.31 -0.40
CA ALA A 253 -13.62 13.21 -1.29
C ALA A 253 -14.37 12.53 -2.45
N TYR A 254 -14.08 11.25 -2.72
CA TYR A 254 -14.70 10.47 -3.80
C TYR A 254 -15.34 9.20 -3.24
N ALA A 255 -16.39 8.73 -3.90
CA ALA A 255 -16.98 7.43 -3.63
C ALA A 255 -17.75 6.88 -4.83
N ILE A 256 -18.06 5.59 -4.75
CA ILE A 256 -19.12 4.96 -5.53
C ILE A 256 -20.37 4.77 -4.66
N GLN A 257 -21.55 4.91 -5.26
CA GLN A 257 -22.83 4.71 -4.60
C GLN A 257 -23.76 3.84 -5.47
N ALA A 258 -24.46 2.89 -4.87
CA ALA A 258 -25.51 2.14 -5.58
C ALA A 258 -26.66 3.07 -6.02
N HIS A 259 -27.36 2.74 -7.11
CA HIS A 259 -28.40 3.63 -7.64
C HIS A 259 -29.62 3.70 -6.72
N ASN A 260 -29.94 2.59 -6.05
CA ASN A 260 -31.11 2.48 -5.19
C ASN A 260 -30.74 1.96 -3.79
N VAL A 261 -31.59 2.26 -2.81
CA VAL A 261 -31.44 1.82 -1.41
C VAL A 261 -31.46 0.30 -1.29
N THR A 262 -32.13 -0.41 -2.18
CA THR A 262 -32.26 -1.87 -2.17
C THR A 262 -31.14 -2.60 -2.93
N GLU A 263 -30.25 -1.86 -3.59
CA GLU A 263 -29.16 -2.43 -4.39
C GLU A 263 -27.86 -2.53 -3.58
N SER A 264 -26.97 -3.42 -4.02
CA SER A 264 -25.65 -3.61 -3.41
C SER A 264 -24.52 -3.23 -4.37
N ILE A 265 -23.37 -2.87 -3.83
CA ILE A 265 -22.12 -2.73 -4.58
C ILE A 265 -21.42 -4.09 -4.57
N TYR A 266 -21.14 -4.62 -5.76
CA TYR A 266 -20.38 -5.84 -5.99
C TYR A 266 -19.00 -5.51 -6.57
N LEU A 267 -17.96 -6.02 -5.93
CA LEU A 267 -16.56 -5.84 -6.32
C LEU A 267 -15.84 -7.18 -6.31
N THR A 268 -15.01 -7.40 -7.32
CA THR A 268 -14.13 -8.55 -7.40
C THR A 268 -12.71 -8.12 -7.05
N VAL A 269 -12.08 -8.83 -6.11
CA VAL A 269 -10.68 -8.60 -5.71
C VAL A 269 -9.81 -9.77 -6.16
N ASP A 270 -8.69 -9.46 -6.81
CA ASP A 270 -7.70 -10.44 -7.24
C ASP A 270 -6.59 -10.55 -6.19
N LEU A 271 -6.37 -11.78 -5.72
CA LEU A 271 -5.37 -12.21 -4.74
C LEU A 271 -4.39 -13.24 -5.35
N SER A 272 -4.41 -13.39 -6.68
CA SER A 272 -3.50 -14.26 -7.44
C SER A 272 -2.04 -13.97 -7.14
N PRO A 273 -1.15 -14.98 -7.25
CA PRO A 273 -1.37 -16.34 -7.74
C PRO A 273 -1.78 -17.36 -6.65
N LYS A 274 -2.17 -16.91 -5.45
CA LYS A 274 -2.39 -17.81 -4.31
C LYS A 274 -3.73 -18.55 -4.42
N THR A 275 -3.75 -19.83 -4.06
CA THR A 275 -4.94 -20.70 -4.12
C THR A 275 -5.73 -20.75 -2.80
N ALA A 276 -5.14 -20.29 -1.71
CA ALA A 276 -5.81 -20.02 -0.44
C ALA A 276 -5.09 -18.87 0.26
N VAL A 277 -5.83 -17.85 0.68
CA VAL A 277 -5.25 -16.61 1.21
C VAL A 277 -5.93 -16.21 2.51
N LYS A 278 -5.12 -15.86 3.52
CA LYS A 278 -5.55 -15.10 4.69
C LYS A 278 -5.51 -13.61 4.33
N ALA A 279 -6.62 -13.09 3.83
CA ALA A 279 -6.73 -11.71 3.39
C ALA A 279 -6.94 -10.75 4.57
N TYR A 280 -6.45 -9.53 4.40
CA TYR A 280 -6.65 -8.38 5.26
C TYR A 280 -7.24 -7.27 4.38
N LEU A 281 -8.48 -6.87 4.65
CA LEU A 281 -9.19 -5.85 3.86
C LEU A 281 -9.44 -4.62 4.71
N VAL A 282 -9.24 -3.44 4.14
CA VAL A 282 -9.60 -2.16 4.75
C VAL A 282 -10.57 -1.45 3.83
N LEU A 283 -11.75 -1.12 4.32
CA LEU A 283 -12.77 -0.39 3.58
C LEU A 283 -13.04 0.94 4.27
N TYR A 284 -13.21 1.99 3.47
CA TYR A 284 -13.38 3.36 3.94
C TYR A 284 -14.75 3.90 3.56
N PHE A 285 -15.42 4.54 4.52
CA PHE A 285 -16.80 5.00 4.41
C PHE A 285 -16.97 6.43 4.90
N MET A 286 -17.46 7.29 4.02
CA MET A 286 -17.92 8.65 4.26
C MET A 286 -18.78 9.06 3.06
N ASP A 287 -19.95 9.65 3.29
CA ASP A 287 -20.69 10.31 2.21
C ASP A 287 -20.04 11.68 1.92
N PRO A 288 -19.39 11.88 0.75
CA PRO A 288 -18.74 13.14 0.44
C PRO A 288 -19.73 14.28 0.17
N ILE A 289 -21.01 13.97 -0.08
CA ILE A 289 -22.02 14.97 -0.44
C ILE A 289 -22.80 15.42 0.80
N ARG A 290 -23.02 16.74 0.93
CA ARG A 290 -24.00 17.27 1.90
C ARG A 290 -25.42 16.96 1.42
N ARG A 291 -26.10 16.01 2.08
CA ARG A 291 -27.48 15.61 1.76
C ARG A 291 -28.51 16.54 2.42
N PHE A 292 -29.62 16.80 1.72
CA PHE A 292 -30.79 17.50 2.26
C PHE A 292 -32.06 16.68 1.99
N PRO A 293 -32.90 16.38 3.01
CA PRO A 293 -32.74 16.74 4.43
C PRO A 293 -31.57 15.99 5.10
N PRO A 294 -30.99 16.52 6.20
CA PRO A 294 -29.79 15.95 6.84
C PRO A 294 -30.04 14.63 7.59
N ASN A 295 -31.29 14.20 7.72
CA ASN A 295 -31.67 13.02 8.52
C ASN A 295 -31.57 11.70 7.72
N GLN A 296 -30.72 11.64 6.70
CA GLN A 296 -30.51 10.39 5.97
C GLN A 296 -29.61 9.48 6.79
N THR A 297 -30.13 8.31 7.14
CA THR A 297 -29.37 7.23 7.77
C THR A 297 -28.75 6.36 6.67
N SER A 298 -27.44 6.20 6.72
CA SER A 298 -26.71 5.30 5.83
C SER A 298 -25.89 4.34 6.67
N SER A 299 -26.17 3.06 6.52
CA SER A 299 -25.43 1.98 7.18
C SER A 299 -25.32 0.81 6.21
N VAL A 300 -24.18 0.14 6.23
CA VAL A 300 -23.83 -0.89 5.25
C VAL A 300 -23.42 -2.18 5.93
N GLU A 301 -23.80 -3.28 5.32
CA GLU A 301 -23.36 -4.62 5.66
C GLU A 301 -22.29 -5.07 4.65
N ILE A 302 -21.19 -5.60 5.16
CA ILE A 302 -20.04 -5.97 4.34
C ILE A 302 -19.91 -7.49 4.33
N TYR A 303 -19.91 -8.04 3.13
CA TYR A 303 -19.79 -9.47 2.88
C TYR A 303 -18.54 -9.76 2.06
N VAL A 304 -17.91 -10.91 2.33
CA VAL A 304 -16.91 -11.51 1.45
C VAL A 304 -17.35 -12.94 1.16
N ASP A 305 -17.45 -13.29 -0.12
CA ASP A 305 -17.92 -14.59 -0.60
C ASP A 305 -19.23 -15.02 0.09
N SER A 306 -20.18 -14.09 0.12
CA SER A 306 -21.51 -14.24 0.72
C SER A 306 -21.54 -14.41 2.26
N VAL A 307 -20.39 -14.32 2.94
CA VAL A 307 -20.31 -14.33 4.40
C VAL A 307 -20.33 -12.90 4.94
N LYS A 308 -21.30 -12.57 5.80
CA LYS A 308 -21.37 -11.26 6.47
C LYS A 308 -20.25 -11.13 7.49
N LEU A 309 -19.42 -10.10 7.37
CA LEU A 309 -18.25 -9.88 8.24
C LEU A 309 -18.37 -8.64 9.12
N ALA A 310 -19.08 -7.61 8.68
CA ALA A 310 -19.22 -6.36 9.44
C ALA A 310 -20.50 -5.60 9.09
N VAL A 311 -20.88 -4.69 9.99
CA VAL A 311 -21.84 -3.62 9.74
C VAL A 311 -21.16 -2.30 10.11
N LYS A 312 -21.33 -1.26 9.28
CA LYS A 312 -20.77 0.07 9.53
C LYS A 312 -21.72 1.16 9.10
N ASP A 313 -21.85 2.16 9.97
CA ASP A 313 -22.51 3.40 9.61
C ASP A 313 -21.61 4.21 8.67
N VAL A 314 -22.24 4.97 7.78
CA VAL A 314 -21.56 5.85 6.83
C VAL A 314 -21.80 7.29 7.28
N PRO A 315 -20.79 7.97 7.84
CA PRO A 315 -20.94 9.35 8.29
C PRO A 315 -21.13 10.28 7.09
N THR A 316 -21.85 11.38 7.29
CA THR A 316 -22.09 12.40 6.27
C THR A 316 -21.11 13.56 6.39
N PHE A 317 -20.73 14.15 5.25
CA PHE A 317 -19.87 15.32 5.21
C PHE A 317 -20.35 16.46 6.12
N GLY A 318 -19.48 16.89 7.04
CA GLY A 318 -19.76 17.95 8.02
C GLY A 318 -20.23 17.47 9.40
N SER A 319 -20.26 16.15 9.65
CA SER A 319 -20.29 15.62 11.02
C SER A 319 -18.98 15.97 11.73
N TYR A 320 -19.04 16.67 12.86
CA TYR A 320 -17.87 17.08 13.63
C TYR A 320 -17.34 15.95 14.55
N GLU A 321 -18.17 14.95 14.86
CA GLU A 321 -17.82 13.87 15.78
C GLU A 321 -17.17 12.67 15.05
N ASP A 322 -17.64 12.35 13.83
CA ASP A 322 -17.13 11.22 13.03
C ASP A 322 -16.92 11.64 11.57
N MET A 323 -15.66 11.90 11.18
CA MET A 323 -15.35 12.36 9.82
C MET A 323 -15.43 11.23 8.80
N TYR A 324 -14.98 10.02 9.14
CA TYR A 324 -15.08 8.82 8.32
C TYR A 324 -15.03 7.58 9.19
N HIS A 325 -15.55 6.46 8.67
CA HIS A 325 -15.45 5.16 9.31
C HIS A 325 -14.59 4.20 8.48
N VAL A 326 -13.90 3.32 9.20
CA VAL A 326 -13.08 2.25 8.62
C VAL A 326 -13.63 0.89 9.07
N ALA A 327 -13.78 -0.02 8.11
CA ALA A 327 -13.94 -1.44 8.38
C ALA A 327 -12.64 -2.17 8.05
N THR A 328 -11.96 -2.65 9.09
CA THR A 328 -10.81 -3.54 8.95
C THR A 328 -11.27 -4.97 9.15
N LEU A 329 -11.20 -5.80 8.11
CA LEU A 329 -11.61 -7.19 8.11
C LEU A 329 -10.37 -8.08 8.10
N PHE A 330 -10.12 -8.76 9.22
CA PHE A 330 -9.04 -9.74 9.34
C PHE A 330 -9.31 -10.71 10.51
N PRO A 331 -9.06 -12.02 10.35
CA PRO A 331 -8.69 -12.69 9.11
C PRO A 331 -9.88 -12.95 8.19
N VAL A 332 -9.68 -12.79 6.88
CA VAL A 332 -10.65 -13.22 5.85
C VAL A 332 -10.06 -14.39 5.07
N TRP A 333 -10.66 -15.57 5.18
CA TRP A 333 -10.20 -16.74 4.44
C TRP A 333 -10.84 -16.77 3.06
N VAL A 334 -10.03 -16.66 2.01
CA VAL A 334 -10.47 -16.74 0.62
C VAL A 334 -10.02 -18.07 0.03
N GLY A 335 -11.00 -18.87 -0.42
CA GLY A 335 -10.77 -20.10 -1.16
C GLY A 335 -10.61 -19.80 -2.64
N GLY A 336 -9.37 -19.83 -3.13
CA GLY A 336 -9.02 -19.45 -4.50
C GLY A 336 -8.21 -18.15 -4.56
N SER A 337 -8.08 -17.62 -5.78
CA SER A 337 -7.31 -16.41 -6.08
C SER A 337 -8.17 -15.17 -6.25
N VAL A 338 -9.49 -15.28 -6.15
CA VAL A 338 -10.44 -14.19 -6.35
C VAL A 338 -11.48 -14.23 -5.24
N ALA A 339 -11.80 -13.07 -4.66
CA ALA A 339 -12.89 -12.93 -3.68
C ALA A 339 -13.93 -11.92 -4.17
N ASN A 340 -15.19 -12.13 -3.80
CA ASN A 340 -16.27 -11.20 -4.07
C ASN A 340 -16.61 -10.41 -2.82
N VAL A 341 -16.32 -9.11 -2.84
CA VAL A 341 -16.69 -8.17 -1.79
C VAL A 341 -18.04 -7.56 -2.16
N THR A 342 -19.02 -7.70 -1.27
CA THR A 342 -20.34 -7.09 -1.44
C THR A 342 -20.61 -6.10 -0.31
N ILE A 343 -21.09 -4.91 -0.67
CA ILE A 343 -21.51 -3.87 0.27
C ILE A 343 -22.99 -3.66 0.05
N SER A 344 -23.79 -4.11 1.00
CA SER A 344 -25.25 -4.11 0.96
C SER A 344 -25.81 -3.05 1.92
N PRO A 345 -27.00 -2.52 1.66
CA PRO A 345 -27.71 -1.69 2.63
C PRO A 345 -28.00 -2.48 3.91
N ALA A 346 -27.75 -1.89 5.08
CA ALA A 346 -28.23 -2.45 6.34
C ALA A 346 -29.71 -2.17 6.55
N GLU A 347 -30.35 -2.95 7.41
CA GLU A 347 -31.75 -2.73 7.80
C GLU A 347 -31.95 -1.30 8.34
N GLY A 348 -32.96 -0.59 7.81
CA GLY A 348 -33.24 0.79 8.18
C GLY A 348 -32.38 1.85 7.49
N SER A 349 -31.47 1.46 6.58
CA SER A 349 -30.78 2.42 5.71
C SER A 349 -31.78 3.09 4.77
N THR A 350 -31.65 4.41 4.62
CA THR A 350 -32.47 5.23 3.72
C THR A 350 -31.71 5.66 2.46
N MET A 351 -30.44 5.28 2.37
CA MET A 351 -29.55 5.56 1.25
C MET A 351 -28.97 4.27 0.66
N GLY A 352 -28.71 4.30 -0.65
CA GLY A 352 -27.92 3.26 -1.30
C GLY A 352 -26.51 3.19 -0.71
N PRO A 353 -25.92 1.98 -0.56
CA PRO A 353 -24.60 1.78 0.01
C PRO A 353 -23.54 2.63 -0.72
N ILE A 354 -22.58 3.12 0.04
CA ILE A 354 -21.46 3.97 -0.41
C ILE A 354 -20.15 3.26 -0.10
N LEU A 355 -19.14 3.41 -0.97
CA LEU A 355 -17.76 3.03 -0.70
C LEU A 355 -16.81 4.08 -1.28
N ASN A 356 -15.91 4.60 -0.44
CA ASN A 356 -14.88 5.53 -0.87
C ASN A 356 -13.67 4.78 -1.43
N ALA A 357 -13.14 3.84 -0.67
CA ALA A 357 -11.88 3.19 -1.01
C ALA A 357 -11.74 1.82 -0.37
N MET A 358 -10.85 1.01 -0.95
CA MET A 358 -10.48 -0.29 -0.41
C MET A 358 -8.99 -0.57 -0.56
N GLU A 359 -8.39 -1.11 0.50
CA GLU A 359 -7.09 -1.74 0.47
C GLU A 359 -7.23 -3.25 0.64
N VAL A 360 -6.53 -4.00 -0.20
CA VAL A 360 -6.56 -5.46 -0.25
C VAL A 360 -5.16 -5.99 -0.05
N PHE A 361 -4.96 -6.75 1.01
CA PHE A 361 -3.69 -7.40 1.32
C PHE A 361 -3.85 -8.90 1.51
N SER A 362 -2.76 -9.64 1.32
CA SER A 362 -2.60 -10.97 1.90
C SER A 362 -1.65 -10.93 3.09
N ALA A 363 -2.01 -11.61 4.16
CA ALA A 363 -1.11 -11.85 5.27
C ALA A 363 -0.06 -12.90 4.91
N VAL A 364 1.17 -12.64 5.33
CA VAL A 364 2.33 -13.50 5.17
C VAL A 364 2.88 -13.82 6.55
N ASP A 365 3.07 -15.11 6.85
CA ASP A 365 3.70 -15.55 8.09
C ASP A 365 5.20 -15.29 8.01
N VAL A 366 5.70 -14.47 8.94
CA VAL A 366 7.10 -14.07 9.07
C VAL A 366 7.67 -14.44 10.45
N SER A 367 7.11 -15.46 11.10
CA SER A 367 7.69 -16.00 12.32
C SER A 367 9.09 -16.58 12.08
N GLU A 368 9.96 -16.59 13.10
CA GLU A 368 11.40 -16.97 12.97
C GLU A 368 11.67 -18.39 12.41
N GLY A 369 10.65 -19.24 12.29
CA GLY A 369 10.70 -20.55 11.62
C GLY A 369 10.18 -20.59 10.18
N GLY A 370 9.61 -19.49 9.68
CA GLY A 370 9.03 -19.33 8.33
C GLY A 370 10.04 -18.92 7.26
N ARG A 371 11.34 -19.17 7.47
CA ARG A 371 12.36 -19.05 6.42
C ARG A 371 12.17 -20.22 5.46
N PHE A 372 11.68 -19.95 4.25
CA PHE A 372 11.56 -20.89 3.11
C PHE A 372 11.67 -22.38 3.51
N SER A 373 10.62 -22.93 4.12
CA SER A 373 10.39 -24.36 3.96
C SER A 373 9.73 -24.50 2.60
N ASP A 374 10.36 -25.28 1.71
CA ASP A 374 9.80 -25.70 0.44
C ASP A 374 8.35 -26.18 0.63
N PHE A 375 7.37 -25.31 0.42
CA PHE A 375 5.96 -25.69 0.36
C PHE A 375 5.67 -26.63 -0.82
N SER A 376 6.64 -26.81 -1.73
CA SER A 376 6.67 -27.83 -2.77
C SER A 376 7.03 -29.24 -2.26
N ALA A 377 7.79 -29.37 -1.17
CA ALA A 377 8.23 -30.67 -0.65
C ALA A 377 7.19 -31.34 0.27
N LEU A 378 6.42 -30.54 1.04
CA LEU A 378 5.41 -31.08 1.97
C LEU A 378 4.20 -31.70 1.26
N LEU A 379 3.84 -31.22 0.06
CA LEU A 379 2.75 -31.82 -0.72
C LEU A 379 3.14 -33.18 -1.32
N ILE A 380 4.42 -33.36 -1.70
CA ILE A 380 4.91 -34.61 -2.30
C ILE A 380 5.04 -35.71 -1.24
N VAL A 381 5.44 -35.37 -0.01
CA VAL A 381 5.54 -36.34 1.09
C VAL A 381 4.17 -36.84 1.53
N PHE A 382 3.15 -35.99 1.56
CA PHE A 382 1.78 -36.41 1.88
C PHE A 382 1.15 -37.31 0.80
N LEU A 383 1.41 -37.03 -0.49
CA LEU A 383 0.94 -37.87 -1.59
C LEU A 383 1.64 -39.24 -1.61
N HIS A 384 2.94 -39.30 -1.29
CA HIS A 384 3.65 -40.59 -1.20
C HIS A 384 3.22 -41.43 0.01
N LEU A 385 2.93 -40.82 1.16
CA LEU A 385 2.42 -41.53 2.34
C LEU A 385 0.99 -42.06 2.14
N LEU A 386 0.13 -41.34 1.41
CA LEU A 386 -1.21 -41.83 1.06
C LEU A 386 -1.14 -43.03 0.08
N PHE A 387 -0.24 -43.01 -0.89
CA PHE A 387 -0.04 -44.14 -1.81
C PHE A 387 0.54 -45.37 -1.12
N LEU A 388 1.41 -45.21 -0.12
CA LEU A 388 1.96 -46.32 0.67
C LEU A 388 0.91 -46.93 1.61
N CYS A 389 0.03 -46.12 2.21
CA CYS A 389 -1.06 -46.62 3.05
C CYS A 389 -2.17 -47.34 2.25
N LEU A 390 -2.46 -46.90 1.03
CA LEU A 390 -3.46 -47.56 0.17
C LEU A 390 -3.00 -48.91 -0.40
N ASN A 391 -1.69 -49.15 -0.49
CA ASN A 391 -1.11 -50.42 -0.95
C ASN A 391 -0.82 -51.43 0.15
N CYS A 392 -0.99 -51.10 1.44
CA CYS A 392 -0.89 -52.07 2.55
C CYS A 392 -2.25 -52.69 2.94
N CYS A 393 -3.35 -52.29 2.30
CA CYS A 393 -4.71 -52.80 2.56
C CYS A 393 -5.30 -53.59 1.37
N LYS A 394 -4.49 -54.30 0.59
CA LYS A 394 -4.96 -55.29 -0.37
C LYS A 394 -4.25 -56.63 -0.20
#